data_AF-A0ABD3PC18-F1
#
_entry.id   AF-A0ABD3PC18-F1
#
_cell.length_a   1.000
_cell.length_b   1.000
_cell.length_c   1.000
_cell.angle_alpha   90.00
_cell.angle_beta   90.00
_cell.angle_gamma   90.00
#
_symmetry.space_group_name_H-M   'P 1'
#
loop_
_entity.id
_entity.type
_entity.pdbx_description
1 polymer ?
#
loop_
_entity_poly.entity_id
_entity_poly.type
_entity_poly.pdbx_seq_one_letter_code
_entity_poly.pdbx_strand_id
1 'polypeptide(L)'
;MNKREEVVQKLMQTEFRIDSLSSCLNNMEPNSVLDTSDKGNVMRKYLFHLAFENQNTNDYITEKLWGTLSSGTLPVYLGAPNIKDHVPFKGVIFVEDFPSVEALAKYLVKVSNDRKLYESYHSWREEPLPQSFLIKYNISHTHSKCRTCRWAHARKYGLGWNHTKQSLEPVFLPRETCVKGNHLASPAVESWWVADADNHENNKLELKIIGDSESLCPFLPDDVSRAKLGNSDLIRSVWSHDGTTDILIEGETFYSYTLQLAFPLKHHEAPQYIGDHTLWIQDDRSRVSLAFSSYSRFQGHKEIVTALSGVFHVHVTPELLPLRIRIIVENVDTFHEGATEQPSYYGHLMANDIANPPHLFSVDRLNELEQFSLKEDSSDRALSSFQSLHFKSSNNGRRHKKRPDT
;
A
#
# COMPACT_ATOMS: atom_id res chain seq x y z
N MET A 1 7.63 -35.92 -7.29
CA MET A 1 6.46 -35.57 -8.13
C MET A 1 5.34 -36.55 -7.83
N ASN A 2 4.10 -36.07 -7.63
CA ASN A 2 2.97 -36.88 -7.16
C ASN A 2 2.16 -37.59 -8.27
N LYS A 3 2.73 -37.77 -9.47
CA LYS A 3 2.10 -38.47 -10.61
C LYS A 3 0.70 -37.95 -10.99
N ARG A 4 0.40 -36.68 -10.69
CA ARG A 4 -0.92 -36.08 -10.97
C ARG A 4 -1.35 -36.23 -12.43
N GLU A 5 -0.42 -36.16 -13.38
CA GLU A 5 -0.71 -36.29 -14.81
C GLU A 5 -1.17 -37.71 -15.17
N GLU A 6 -0.58 -38.75 -14.55
CA GLU A 6 -1.04 -40.14 -14.71
C GLU A 6 -2.48 -40.30 -14.22
N VAL A 7 -2.87 -39.61 -13.13
CA VAL A 7 -4.24 -39.63 -12.61
C VAL A 7 -5.20 -38.98 -13.60
N VAL A 8 -4.84 -37.80 -14.16
CA VAL A 8 -5.67 -37.12 -15.16
C VAL A 8 -5.81 -37.95 -16.43
N GLN A 9 -4.72 -38.54 -16.94
CA GLN A 9 -4.74 -39.42 -18.11
C GLN A 9 -5.65 -40.63 -17.91
N LYS A 10 -5.60 -41.27 -16.73
CA LYS A 10 -6.51 -42.37 -16.39
C LYS A 10 -7.96 -41.91 -16.34
N LEU A 11 -8.25 -40.76 -15.74
CA LEU A 11 -9.61 -40.20 -15.74
C LEU A 11 -10.11 -39.93 -17.18
N MET A 12 -9.26 -39.41 -18.06
CA MET A 12 -9.59 -39.17 -19.47
C MET A 12 -9.93 -40.45 -20.25
N GLN A 13 -9.53 -41.63 -19.76
CA GLN A 13 -9.88 -42.94 -20.33
C GLN A 13 -11.21 -43.50 -19.81
N THR A 14 -11.88 -42.80 -18.88
CA THR A 14 -13.17 -43.19 -18.32
C THR A 14 -14.33 -42.51 -19.05
N GLU A 15 -15.56 -42.77 -18.59
CA GLU A 15 -16.77 -42.06 -19.04
C GLU A 15 -16.82 -40.58 -18.61
N PHE A 16 -15.98 -40.15 -17.66
CA PHE A 16 -15.96 -38.78 -17.17
C PHE A 16 -15.16 -37.86 -18.09
N ARG A 17 -15.85 -36.94 -18.77
CA ARG A 17 -15.22 -35.94 -19.65
C ARG A 17 -14.34 -34.97 -18.85
N ILE A 18 -13.09 -34.83 -19.29
CA ILE A 18 -12.14 -33.83 -18.78
C ILE A 18 -11.65 -32.97 -19.93
N ASP A 19 -11.72 -31.67 -19.72
CA ASP A 19 -11.13 -30.68 -20.62
C ASP A 19 -9.85 -30.12 -19.97
N SER A 20 -8.72 -30.27 -20.65
CA SER A 20 -7.42 -29.71 -20.30
C SER A 20 -7.06 -28.65 -21.34
N LEU A 21 -7.11 -27.39 -20.92
CA LEU A 21 -6.96 -26.19 -21.75
C LEU A 21 -5.54 -25.59 -21.70
N SER A 22 -4.67 -26.15 -20.86
CA SER A 22 -3.29 -25.68 -20.70
C SER A 22 -2.35 -26.47 -21.61
N SER A 23 -1.08 -26.03 -21.71
CA SER A 23 -0.05 -26.76 -22.45
C SER A 23 0.15 -28.22 -21.99
N CYS A 24 -0.24 -28.56 -20.75
CA CYS A 24 -0.23 -29.94 -20.26
C CYS A 24 -1.47 -30.70 -20.76
N LEU A 25 -1.25 -31.86 -21.41
CA LEU A 25 -2.25 -32.76 -22.02
C LEU A 25 -3.07 -32.13 -23.16
N ASN A 26 -3.38 -30.83 -23.10
CA ASN A 26 -4.02 -29.98 -24.11
C ASN A 26 -5.02 -30.72 -25.02
N ASN A 27 -6.07 -31.29 -24.44
CA ASN A 27 -7.04 -32.09 -25.18
C ASN A 27 -8.28 -31.30 -25.64
N MET A 28 -8.35 -30.01 -25.33
CA MET A 28 -9.41 -29.11 -25.78
C MET A 28 -8.84 -27.75 -26.13
N GLU A 29 -9.15 -27.27 -27.34
CA GLU A 29 -8.84 -25.90 -27.74
C GLU A 29 -9.90 -24.94 -27.19
N PRO A 30 -9.50 -23.83 -26.54
CA PRO A 30 -10.43 -22.80 -26.10
C PRO A 30 -11.17 -22.20 -27.30
N ASN A 31 -12.50 -22.09 -27.21
CA ASN A 31 -13.29 -21.35 -28.20
C ASN A 31 -13.35 -19.86 -27.82
N SER A 32 -13.91 -19.02 -28.70
CA SER A 32 -14.04 -17.56 -28.46
C SER A 32 -14.85 -17.17 -27.22
N VAL A 33 -15.51 -18.13 -26.55
CA VAL A 33 -16.30 -17.94 -25.33
C VAL A 33 -15.48 -18.20 -24.07
N LEU A 34 -14.36 -18.93 -24.16
CA LEU A 34 -13.48 -19.27 -23.05
C LEU A 34 -12.19 -18.44 -23.11
N ASP A 35 -12.20 -17.30 -22.44
CA ASP A 35 -10.98 -16.51 -22.21
C ASP A 35 -10.08 -17.21 -21.16
N THR A 36 -9.04 -17.88 -21.64
CA THR A 36 -8.07 -18.60 -20.78
C THR A 36 -7.12 -17.68 -20.04
N SER A 37 -7.09 -16.38 -20.33
CA SER A 37 -6.30 -15.41 -19.56
C SER A 37 -6.85 -15.21 -18.14
N ASP A 38 -8.15 -15.44 -17.93
CA ASP A 38 -8.80 -15.47 -16.62
C ASP A 38 -9.18 -16.90 -16.23
N LYS A 39 -8.26 -17.57 -15.55
CA LYS A 39 -8.48 -18.92 -14.99
C LYS A 39 -9.74 -19.01 -14.12
N GLY A 40 -10.08 -17.95 -13.38
CA GLY A 40 -11.27 -17.91 -12.52
C GLY A 40 -12.57 -17.98 -13.31
N ASN A 41 -12.65 -17.24 -14.42
CA ASN A 41 -13.80 -17.27 -15.33
C ASN A 41 -13.94 -18.62 -16.03
N VAL A 42 -12.82 -19.25 -16.42
CA VAL A 42 -12.84 -20.61 -16.97
C VAL A 42 -13.38 -21.60 -15.94
N MET A 43 -12.85 -21.61 -14.71
CA MET A 43 -13.29 -22.54 -13.65
C MET A 43 -14.81 -22.44 -13.41
N ARG A 44 -15.37 -21.22 -13.40
CA ARG A 44 -16.83 -20.98 -13.24
C ARG A 44 -17.72 -21.65 -14.30
N LYS A 45 -17.16 -22.08 -15.43
CA LYS A 45 -17.90 -22.80 -16.50
C LYS A 45 -17.92 -24.32 -16.30
N TYR A 46 -17.15 -24.83 -15.34
CA TYR A 46 -17.06 -26.24 -15.02
C TYR A 46 -17.64 -26.52 -13.63
N LEU A 47 -18.28 -27.70 -13.48
CA LEU A 47 -18.74 -28.19 -12.17
C LEU A 47 -17.56 -28.52 -11.25
N PHE A 48 -16.49 -29.07 -11.83
CA PHE A 48 -15.31 -29.51 -11.11
C PHE A 48 -14.03 -28.85 -11.64
N HIS A 49 -13.06 -28.66 -10.76
CA HIS A 49 -11.68 -28.37 -11.15
C HIS A 49 -10.74 -29.32 -10.40
N LEU A 50 -9.83 -29.94 -11.14
CA LEU A 50 -8.80 -30.84 -10.60
C LEU A 50 -7.71 -30.00 -9.92
N ALA A 51 -7.90 -29.70 -8.64
CA ALA A 51 -7.01 -28.90 -7.82
C ALA A 51 -5.81 -29.71 -7.33
N PHE A 52 -5.03 -30.26 -8.26
CA PHE A 52 -3.92 -31.16 -7.97
C PHE A 52 -2.61 -30.42 -7.77
N GLU A 53 -2.00 -30.58 -6.60
CA GLU A 53 -0.69 -30.03 -6.30
C GLU A 53 0.42 -30.73 -7.07
N ASN A 54 1.61 -30.12 -7.10
CA ASN A 54 2.78 -30.72 -7.77
C ASN A 54 3.39 -31.89 -6.97
N GLN A 55 3.14 -31.91 -5.66
CA GLN A 55 3.69 -32.86 -4.69
C GLN A 55 2.69 -33.09 -3.55
N ASN A 56 2.82 -34.22 -2.86
CA ASN A 56 2.01 -34.55 -1.69
C ASN A 56 2.86 -34.33 -0.44
N THR A 57 2.77 -33.14 0.14
CA THR A 57 3.54 -32.74 1.32
C THR A 57 2.60 -32.07 2.30
N ASN A 58 2.76 -32.33 3.61
CA ASN A 58 1.97 -31.67 4.63
C ASN A 58 2.02 -30.15 4.46
N ASP A 59 0.88 -29.50 4.64
CA ASP A 59 0.68 -28.04 4.53
C ASP A 59 0.95 -27.43 3.13
N TYR A 60 1.32 -28.23 2.13
CA TYR A 60 1.54 -27.75 0.76
C TYR A 60 0.22 -27.56 0.02
N ILE A 61 -0.46 -26.45 0.31
CA ILE A 61 -1.77 -26.08 -0.23
C ILE A 61 -1.67 -24.71 -0.90
N THR A 62 -1.89 -24.67 -2.20
CA THR A 62 -1.61 -23.50 -3.03
C THR A 62 -2.89 -22.85 -3.56
N GLU A 63 -2.74 -21.90 -4.48
CA GLU A 63 -3.84 -21.22 -5.16
C GLU A 63 -4.81 -22.18 -5.87
N LYS A 64 -4.40 -23.42 -6.15
CA LYS A 64 -5.23 -24.41 -6.84
C LYS A 64 -6.50 -24.71 -6.07
N LEU A 65 -6.40 -24.99 -4.77
CA LEU A 65 -7.58 -25.25 -3.94
C LEU A 65 -8.36 -23.96 -3.70
N TRP A 66 -7.68 -22.92 -3.21
CA TRP A 66 -8.34 -21.68 -2.78
C TRP A 66 -9.04 -20.97 -3.94
N GLY A 67 -8.38 -20.91 -5.10
CA GLY A 67 -8.95 -20.36 -6.33
C GLY A 67 -10.15 -21.15 -6.85
N THR A 68 -10.17 -22.48 -6.65
CA THR A 68 -11.34 -23.30 -6.99
C THR A 68 -12.51 -22.95 -6.09
N LEU A 69 -12.30 -22.95 -4.77
CA LEU A 69 -13.34 -22.61 -3.79
C LEU A 69 -13.91 -21.20 -4.03
N SER A 70 -13.06 -20.21 -4.32
CA SER A 70 -13.48 -18.82 -4.57
C SER A 70 -14.18 -18.61 -5.92
N SER A 71 -13.90 -19.47 -6.90
CA SER A 71 -14.60 -19.47 -8.18
C SER A 71 -16.02 -20.03 -8.10
N GLY A 72 -16.39 -20.74 -7.03
CA GLY A 72 -17.69 -21.40 -6.91
C GLY A 72 -17.71 -22.84 -7.45
N THR A 73 -16.61 -23.29 -8.05
CA THR A 73 -16.43 -24.64 -8.58
C THR A 73 -16.10 -25.64 -7.47
N LEU A 74 -16.50 -26.92 -7.63
CA LEU A 74 -16.20 -27.99 -6.67
C LEU A 74 -14.79 -28.55 -6.90
N PRO A 75 -13.84 -28.41 -5.94
CA PRO A 75 -12.50 -28.97 -6.10
C PRO A 75 -12.46 -30.49 -5.97
N VAL A 76 -11.74 -31.12 -6.89
CA VAL A 76 -11.23 -32.49 -6.75
C VAL A 76 -9.75 -32.38 -6.39
N TYR A 77 -9.38 -32.75 -5.17
CA TYR A 77 -8.09 -32.43 -4.58
C TYR A 77 -7.16 -33.64 -4.47
N LEU A 78 -5.89 -33.43 -4.84
CA LEU A 78 -4.76 -34.35 -4.65
C LEU A 78 -3.55 -33.50 -4.26
N GLY A 79 -2.99 -33.71 -3.07
CA GLY A 79 -1.90 -32.87 -2.57
C GLY A 79 -1.54 -33.18 -1.13
N ALA A 80 -1.65 -32.18 -0.25
CA ALA A 80 -1.29 -32.28 1.15
C ALA A 80 -2.07 -33.40 1.87
N PRO A 81 -1.39 -34.39 2.51
CA PRO A 81 -2.06 -35.47 3.24
C PRO A 81 -2.92 -34.98 4.42
N ASN A 82 -2.55 -33.85 5.03
CA ASN A 82 -3.27 -33.23 6.13
C ASN A 82 -4.30 -32.19 5.66
N ILE A 83 -4.73 -32.20 4.39
CA ILE A 83 -5.64 -31.19 3.84
C ILE A 83 -6.94 -31.04 4.64
N LYS A 84 -7.44 -32.13 5.22
CA LYS A 84 -8.68 -32.16 6.01
C LYS A 84 -8.58 -31.31 7.28
N ASP A 85 -7.38 -31.04 7.78
CA ASP A 85 -7.15 -30.12 8.91
C ASP A 85 -7.33 -28.64 8.51
N HIS A 86 -7.30 -28.35 7.22
CA HIS A 86 -7.40 -26.99 6.67
C HIS A 86 -8.75 -26.69 6.02
N VAL A 87 -9.59 -27.71 5.81
CA VAL A 87 -10.91 -27.60 5.20
C VAL A 87 -11.93 -28.20 6.17
N PRO A 88 -12.45 -27.40 7.12
CA PRO A 88 -13.28 -27.90 8.23
C PRO A 88 -14.72 -28.24 7.81
N PHE A 89 -14.97 -28.50 6.52
CA PHE A 89 -16.29 -28.68 5.95
C PHE A 89 -16.29 -29.69 4.81
N LYS A 90 -17.48 -30.15 4.44
CA LYS A 90 -17.71 -31.08 3.33
C LYS A 90 -17.91 -30.33 2.02
N GLY A 91 -16.81 -29.87 1.41
CA GLY A 91 -16.85 -29.03 0.20
C GLY A 91 -15.73 -29.32 -0.81
N VAL A 92 -15.05 -30.45 -0.63
CA VAL A 92 -13.93 -30.91 -1.45
C VAL A 92 -14.08 -32.41 -1.66
N ILE A 93 -13.81 -32.88 -2.88
CA ILE A 93 -13.71 -34.31 -3.20
C ILE A 93 -12.24 -34.69 -3.14
N PHE A 94 -11.85 -35.58 -2.23
CA PHE A 94 -10.46 -35.99 -2.08
C PHE A 94 -10.17 -37.23 -2.91
N VAL A 95 -9.14 -37.20 -3.76
CA VAL A 95 -8.76 -38.35 -4.60
C VAL A 95 -8.40 -39.57 -3.76
N GLU A 96 -7.78 -39.35 -2.59
CA GLU A 96 -7.36 -40.40 -1.65
C GLU A 96 -8.53 -41.18 -1.01
N ASP A 97 -9.75 -40.65 -1.04
CA ASP A 97 -10.93 -41.31 -0.48
C ASP A 97 -11.48 -42.42 -1.41
N PHE A 98 -10.91 -42.59 -2.61
CA PHE A 98 -11.35 -43.56 -3.60
C PHE A 98 -10.33 -44.68 -3.79
N PRO A 99 -10.77 -45.96 -3.88
CA PRO A 99 -9.87 -47.10 -4.05
C PRO A 99 -9.21 -47.16 -5.44
N SER A 100 -9.75 -46.44 -6.42
CA SER A 100 -9.18 -46.36 -7.78
C SER A 100 -9.66 -45.11 -8.53
N VAL A 101 -8.99 -44.79 -9.64
CA VAL A 101 -9.36 -43.66 -10.51
C VAL A 101 -10.73 -43.89 -11.17
N GLU A 102 -11.07 -45.13 -11.49
CA GLU A 102 -12.37 -45.53 -12.04
C GLU A 102 -13.49 -45.34 -11.01
N ALA A 103 -13.22 -45.63 -9.74
CA ALA A 103 -14.17 -45.37 -8.65
C ALA A 103 -14.40 -43.86 -8.47
N LEU A 104 -13.34 -43.05 -8.54
CA LEU A 104 -13.44 -41.59 -8.55
C LEU A 104 -14.28 -41.11 -9.74
N ALA A 105 -14.00 -41.58 -10.96
CA ALA A 105 -14.75 -41.18 -12.16
C ALA A 105 -16.25 -41.47 -12.05
N LYS A 106 -16.62 -42.68 -11.61
CA LYS A 106 -18.03 -43.05 -11.35
C LYS A 106 -18.68 -42.13 -10.32
N TYR A 107 -17.94 -41.75 -9.29
CA TYR A 107 -18.44 -40.81 -8.28
C TYR A 107 -18.64 -39.41 -8.86
N LEU A 108 -17.70 -38.90 -9.66
CA LEU A 108 -17.83 -37.60 -10.31
C LEU A 108 -19.03 -37.56 -11.27
N VAL A 109 -19.28 -38.62 -12.03
CA VAL A 109 -20.49 -38.77 -12.87
C VAL A 109 -21.76 -38.77 -12.04
N LYS A 110 -21.76 -39.47 -10.89
CA LYS A 110 -22.89 -39.44 -9.95
C LYS A 110 -23.16 -38.01 -9.46
N VAL A 111 -22.13 -37.30 -9.00
CA VAL A 111 -22.25 -35.92 -8.50
C VAL A 111 -22.68 -34.96 -9.62
N SER A 112 -22.19 -35.12 -10.85
CA SER A 112 -22.59 -34.26 -11.97
C SER A 112 -24.05 -34.42 -12.38
N ASN A 113 -24.62 -35.61 -12.16
CA ASN A 113 -26.01 -35.93 -12.53
C ASN A 113 -27.01 -35.75 -11.38
N ASP A 114 -26.54 -35.53 -10.15
CA ASP A 114 -27.37 -35.29 -8.97
C ASP A 114 -27.16 -33.86 -8.46
N ARG A 115 -28.06 -32.97 -8.87
CA ARG A 115 -28.03 -31.56 -8.47
C ARG A 115 -28.05 -31.36 -6.95
N LYS A 116 -28.84 -32.16 -6.22
CA LYS A 116 -28.94 -32.02 -4.75
C LYS A 116 -27.63 -32.42 -4.09
N LEU A 117 -27.01 -33.50 -4.57
CA LEU A 117 -25.69 -33.93 -4.11
C LEU A 117 -24.62 -32.88 -4.41
N TYR A 118 -24.59 -32.33 -5.64
CA TYR A 118 -23.67 -31.25 -6.00
C TYR A 118 -23.86 -30.02 -5.11
N GLU A 119 -25.10 -29.54 -4.94
CA GLU A 119 -25.41 -28.37 -4.10
C GLU A 119 -25.06 -28.62 -2.63
N SER A 120 -25.15 -29.86 -2.13
CA SER A 120 -24.76 -30.20 -0.76
C SER A 120 -23.29 -29.90 -0.44
N TYR A 121 -22.39 -29.96 -1.44
CA TYR A 121 -20.97 -29.59 -1.30
C TYR A 121 -20.73 -28.08 -1.16
N HIS A 122 -21.76 -27.26 -1.31
CA HIS A 122 -21.68 -25.81 -1.16
C HIS A 122 -22.37 -25.28 0.10
N SER A 123 -22.99 -26.15 0.90
CA SER A 123 -23.68 -25.82 2.16
C SER A 123 -22.80 -25.04 3.15
N TRP A 124 -21.51 -25.37 3.22
CA TRP A 124 -20.53 -24.71 4.09
C TRP A 124 -20.42 -23.19 3.90
N ARG A 125 -20.88 -22.65 2.76
CA ARG A 125 -20.85 -21.21 2.48
C ARG A 125 -21.83 -20.42 3.35
N GLU A 126 -22.82 -21.09 3.94
CA GLU A 126 -23.83 -20.50 4.82
C GLU A 126 -23.56 -20.78 6.30
N GLU A 127 -22.51 -21.56 6.61
CA GLU A 127 -22.14 -21.95 7.96
C GLU A 127 -21.06 -21.04 8.56
N PRO A 128 -21.00 -20.88 9.90
CA PRO A 128 -19.89 -20.19 10.54
C PRO A 128 -18.58 -20.98 10.34
N LEU A 129 -17.55 -20.32 9.79
CA LEU A 129 -16.26 -20.94 9.51
C LEU A 129 -15.17 -20.49 10.50
N PRO A 130 -14.22 -21.39 10.87
CA PRO A 130 -13.09 -21.02 11.71
C PRO A 130 -12.25 -19.88 11.11
N GLN A 131 -11.76 -18.98 11.97
CA GLN A 131 -10.94 -17.84 11.54
C GLN A 131 -9.68 -18.27 10.78
N SER A 132 -9.09 -19.41 11.15
CA SER A 132 -7.93 -20.00 10.48
C SER A 132 -8.18 -20.35 9.01
N PHE A 133 -9.40 -20.78 8.67
CA PHE A 133 -9.82 -20.99 7.28
C PHE A 133 -10.05 -19.66 6.57
N LEU A 134 -10.79 -18.73 7.20
CA LEU A 134 -11.16 -17.45 6.60
C LEU A 134 -9.94 -16.63 6.18
N ILE A 135 -8.86 -16.62 6.97
CA ILE A 135 -7.61 -15.93 6.62
C ILE A 135 -7.02 -16.49 5.32
N LYS A 136 -6.96 -17.82 5.18
CA LYS A 136 -6.42 -18.50 3.98
C LYS A 136 -7.33 -18.37 2.77
N TYR A 137 -8.65 -18.42 2.98
CA TYR A 137 -9.62 -18.30 1.91
C TYR A 137 -9.71 -16.85 1.39
N ASN A 138 -9.75 -15.86 2.27
CA ASN A 138 -9.90 -14.45 1.89
C ASN A 138 -8.70 -13.91 1.10
N ILE A 139 -7.47 -14.39 1.38
CA ILE A 139 -6.28 -13.97 0.61
C ILE A 139 -6.41 -14.29 -0.88
N SER A 140 -7.18 -15.33 -1.24
CA SER A 140 -7.38 -15.75 -2.63
C SER A 140 -8.32 -14.85 -3.44
N HIS A 141 -9.11 -13.99 -2.79
CA HIS A 141 -10.10 -13.14 -3.47
C HIS A 141 -9.50 -11.91 -4.12
N THR A 142 -8.31 -11.49 -3.69
CA THR A 142 -7.59 -10.36 -4.30
C THR A 142 -6.41 -10.92 -5.06
N HIS A 143 -6.23 -10.54 -6.33
CA HIS A 143 -5.09 -11.00 -7.13
C HIS A 143 -3.75 -10.61 -6.47
N SER A 144 -2.73 -11.46 -6.57
CA SER A 144 -1.40 -11.22 -5.96
C SER A 144 -0.82 -9.86 -6.37
N LYS A 145 -0.85 -9.54 -7.67
CA LYS A 145 -0.50 -8.22 -8.21
C LYS A 145 -1.16 -7.07 -7.45
N CYS A 146 -2.48 -7.13 -7.21
CA CYS A 146 -3.18 -6.07 -6.48
C CYS A 146 -2.71 -5.97 -5.03
N ARG A 147 -2.51 -7.09 -4.34
CA ARG A 147 -1.98 -7.10 -2.97
C ARG A 147 -0.58 -6.49 -2.91
N THR A 148 0.30 -6.88 -3.84
CA THR A 148 1.65 -6.33 -3.99
C THR A 148 1.62 -4.84 -4.33
N CYS A 149 0.75 -4.38 -5.23
CA CYS A 149 0.60 -2.96 -5.56
C CYS A 149 0.15 -2.15 -4.34
N ARG A 150 -0.83 -2.63 -3.57
CA ARG A 150 -1.27 -1.93 -2.34
C ARG A 150 -0.17 -1.90 -1.28
N TRP A 151 0.54 -3.01 -1.08
CA TRP A 151 1.67 -3.05 -0.16
C TRP A 151 2.80 -2.10 -0.60
N ALA A 152 3.16 -2.10 -1.88
CA ALA A 152 4.17 -1.21 -2.44
C ALA A 152 3.74 0.26 -2.35
N HIS A 153 2.45 0.56 -2.56
CA HIS A 153 1.88 1.88 -2.33
C HIS A 153 2.00 2.27 -0.85
N ALA A 154 1.68 1.36 0.07
CA ALA A 154 1.86 1.59 1.50
C ALA A 154 3.31 1.96 1.81
N ARG A 155 4.28 1.21 1.27
CA ARG A 155 5.71 1.50 1.46
C ARG A 155 6.14 2.83 0.85
N LYS A 156 5.78 3.07 -0.41
CA LYS A 156 6.17 4.28 -1.14
C LYS A 156 5.67 5.55 -0.45
N TYR A 157 4.49 5.48 0.16
CA TYR A 157 3.89 6.61 0.86
C TYR A 157 3.90 6.40 2.38
N GLY A 158 4.75 5.50 2.91
CA GLY A 158 4.83 5.02 4.31
C GLY A 158 3.52 4.93 5.12
N LEU A 159 2.43 4.49 4.48
CA LEU A 159 1.15 4.20 5.11
C LEU A 159 1.23 2.93 5.95
N GLY A 160 0.28 2.76 6.88
CA GLY A 160 0.08 1.51 7.59
C GLY A 160 -0.35 0.38 6.67
N TRP A 161 0.00 -0.85 7.03
CA TRP A 161 -0.36 -2.06 6.29
C TRP A 161 -0.93 -3.14 7.20
N ASN A 162 -2.17 -3.54 6.95
CA ASN A 162 -2.76 -4.67 7.65
C ASN A 162 -2.34 -5.98 6.98
N HIS A 163 -1.43 -6.73 7.62
CA HIS A 163 -0.98 -8.03 7.09
C HIS A 163 -2.09 -9.08 7.02
N THR A 164 -3.09 -9.02 7.91
CA THR A 164 -4.21 -9.99 7.93
C THR A 164 -5.22 -9.69 6.83
N LYS A 165 -5.60 -8.41 6.68
CA LYS A 165 -6.60 -7.96 5.70
C LYS A 165 -6.01 -7.63 4.33
N GLN A 166 -4.68 -7.54 4.21
CA GLN A 166 -3.96 -7.15 3.00
C GLN A 166 -4.47 -5.81 2.45
N SER A 167 -4.59 -4.83 3.35
CA SER A 167 -5.17 -3.51 3.08
C SER A 167 -4.33 -2.39 3.67
N LEU A 168 -4.44 -1.21 3.07
CA LEU A 168 -3.89 0.02 3.64
C LEU A 168 -4.60 0.33 4.97
N GLU A 169 -3.85 0.86 5.91
CA GLU A 169 -4.38 1.42 7.16
C GLU A 169 -3.75 2.79 7.42
N PRO A 170 -4.45 3.67 8.17
CA PRO A 170 -3.83 4.87 8.70
C PRO A 170 -2.57 4.52 9.51
N VAL A 171 -1.59 5.42 9.50
CA VAL A 171 -0.47 5.36 10.44
C VAL A 171 -0.97 5.53 11.88
N PHE A 172 -0.31 4.89 12.84
CA PHE A 172 -0.71 4.95 14.25
C PHE A 172 -0.57 6.35 14.84
N LEU A 173 0.51 7.04 14.45
CA LEU A 173 0.70 8.46 14.70
C LEU A 173 0.46 9.24 13.40
N PRO A 174 -0.42 10.25 13.39
CA PRO A 174 -0.64 11.07 12.21
C PRO A 174 0.67 11.67 11.69
N ARG A 175 0.83 11.75 10.37
CA ARG A 175 2.03 12.33 9.75
C ARG A 175 2.00 13.84 9.74
N GLU A 176 0.83 14.39 9.46
CA GLU A 176 0.66 15.82 9.38
C GLU A 176 0.66 16.40 10.79
N THR A 177 1.49 17.43 10.95
CA THR A 177 1.44 18.25 12.14
C THR A 177 0.45 19.39 11.94
N CYS A 178 -0.48 19.56 12.87
CA CYS A 178 -1.40 20.69 12.87
C CYS A 178 -0.81 21.88 13.63
N VAL A 179 -1.08 23.10 13.16
CA VAL A 179 -0.72 24.34 13.86
C VAL A 179 -1.94 24.81 14.66
N LYS A 180 -1.74 25.13 15.95
CA LYS A 180 -2.76 25.77 16.79
C LYS A 180 -2.19 27.07 17.33
N GLY A 181 -2.75 28.18 16.85
CA GLY A 181 -2.16 29.51 17.08
C GLY A 181 -0.78 29.55 16.44
N ASN A 182 0.26 29.59 17.26
CA ASN A 182 1.63 29.82 16.80
C ASN A 182 2.51 28.57 17.00
N HIS A 183 1.95 27.48 17.51
CA HIS A 183 2.68 26.25 17.88
C HIS A 183 2.24 25.05 17.04
N LEU A 184 3.14 24.09 16.80
CA LEU A 184 2.71 22.72 16.47
C LEU A 184 1.90 22.15 17.64
N ALA A 185 0.75 21.55 17.31
CA ALA A 185 -0.23 21.09 18.28
C ALA A 185 -0.42 19.57 18.32
N SER A 186 -0.26 18.87 17.19
CA SER A 186 -0.41 17.41 17.11
C SER A 186 0.17 16.89 15.80
N PRO A 187 0.84 15.72 15.78
CA PRO A 187 1.23 14.92 16.94
C PRO A 187 2.42 15.51 17.70
N ALA A 188 3.17 16.44 17.09
CA ALA A 188 4.27 17.15 17.74
C ALA A 188 3.72 18.37 18.49
N VAL A 189 4.10 18.52 19.76
CA VAL A 189 3.89 19.75 20.54
C VAL A 189 5.20 20.52 20.59
N GLU A 190 5.18 21.76 20.12
CA GLU A 190 6.36 22.63 20.00
C GLU A 190 6.48 23.59 21.18
N SER A 191 7.67 23.69 21.75
CA SER A 191 8.03 24.75 22.71
C SER A 191 9.47 25.21 22.54
N TRP A 192 9.73 26.47 22.92
CA TRP A 192 11.00 27.15 22.69
C TRP A 192 11.56 27.72 23.98
N TRP A 193 12.89 27.68 24.09
CA TRP A 193 13.66 28.21 25.20
C TRP A 193 14.91 28.94 24.69
N VAL A 194 15.35 29.98 25.39
CA VAL A 194 16.62 30.69 25.12
C VAL A 194 17.54 30.62 26.34
N ALA A 195 18.83 30.44 26.10
CA ALA A 195 19.85 30.60 27.14
C ALA A 195 20.32 32.06 27.19
N ASP A 196 20.25 32.70 28.36
CA ASP A 196 20.80 34.05 28.56
C ASP A 196 22.35 33.99 28.62
N ALA A 197 23.01 35.14 28.42
CA ALA A 197 24.47 35.29 28.37
C ALA A 197 25.21 34.76 29.61
N ASP A 198 24.52 34.67 30.75
CA ASP A 198 25.05 34.16 32.02
C ASP A 198 24.63 32.71 32.33
N ASN A 199 24.05 31.97 31.38
CA ASN A 199 23.67 30.56 31.51
C ASN A 199 22.70 30.22 32.66
N HIS A 200 22.03 31.22 33.23
CA HIS A 200 21.07 31.06 34.32
C HIS A 200 19.65 31.41 33.85
N GLU A 201 18.76 30.41 33.93
CA GLU A 201 17.33 30.40 33.61
C GLU A 201 16.93 30.44 32.12
N ASN A 202 16.56 29.26 31.62
CA ASN A 202 15.91 29.05 30.33
C ASN A 202 14.56 29.79 30.30
N ASN A 203 14.49 30.95 29.66
CA ASN A 203 13.23 31.65 29.49
C ASN A 203 12.43 31.00 28.36
N LYS A 204 11.20 30.56 28.66
CA LYS A 204 10.28 30.04 27.64
C LYS A 204 9.92 31.17 26.68
N LEU A 205 10.11 30.94 25.39
CA LEU A 205 9.77 31.92 24.37
C LEU A 205 8.35 31.71 23.86
N GLU A 206 7.67 32.84 23.61
CA GLU A 206 6.43 32.88 22.85
C GLU A 206 6.74 33.11 21.38
N LEU A 207 6.03 32.40 20.52
CA LEU A 207 6.04 32.62 19.08
C LEU A 207 5.06 33.75 18.76
N LYS A 208 5.40 34.64 17.81
CA LYS A 208 4.51 35.72 17.33
C LYS A 208 4.22 35.53 15.85
N ILE A 209 2.94 35.34 15.45
CA ILE A 209 2.55 35.15 14.04
C ILE A 209 3.00 36.34 13.19
N ILE A 210 3.48 36.05 11.99
CA ILE A 210 3.75 37.03 10.95
C ILE A 210 2.72 36.84 9.82
N GLY A 211 1.83 37.82 9.62
CA GLY A 211 0.81 37.85 8.54
C GLY A 211 -0.63 37.63 9.01
N ASP A 212 -1.59 37.87 8.12
CA ASP A 212 -3.05 37.84 8.39
C ASP A 212 -3.67 36.41 8.33
N SER A 213 -2.89 35.33 8.53
CA SER A 213 -3.44 33.98 8.39
C SER A 213 -4.20 33.53 9.64
N GLU A 214 -5.52 33.67 9.62
CA GLU A 214 -6.41 32.83 10.41
C GLU A 214 -6.51 31.43 9.75
N SER A 215 -5.43 30.66 9.81
CA SER A 215 -5.41 29.28 9.29
C SER A 215 -5.13 28.31 10.44
N LEU A 216 -6.22 27.89 11.11
CA LEU A 216 -6.25 26.81 12.10
C LEU A 216 -6.67 25.52 11.39
N CYS A 217 -5.77 24.97 10.56
CA CYS A 217 -5.83 23.70 9.83
C CYS A 217 -7.18 23.31 9.20
N PRO A 218 -7.30 23.44 7.86
CA PRO A 218 -7.27 22.22 7.04
C PRO A 218 -6.65 22.41 5.62
N PHE A 219 -5.59 21.67 5.34
CA PHE A 219 -5.08 21.22 4.02
C PHE A 219 -5.23 22.13 2.78
N LEU A 220 -4.22 22.94 2.44
CA LEU A 220 -3.84 23.28 1.06
C LEU A 220 -2.36 23.76 0.99
N PRO A 221 -1.73 23.75 -0.21
CA PRO A 221 -0.27 23.75 -0.41
C PRO A 221 0.47 25.08 -0.17
N ASP A 222 -0.24 26.17 0.11
CA ASP A 222 0.33 27.53 0.05
C ASP A 222 0.38 28.28 1.40
N ASP A 223 -0.07 27.67 2.51
CA ASP A 223 -0.10 28.32 3.83
C ASP A 223 1.13 27.98 4.68
N VAL A 224 2.28 28.58 4.34
CA VAL A 224 3.47 28.55 5.23
C VAL A 224 3.13 29.30 6.52
N SER A 225 3.09 28.59 7.65
CA SER A 225 2.89 29.22 8.96
C SER A 225 4.19 29.83 9.46
N ARG A 226 4.29 31.17 9.44
CA ARG A 226 5.49 31.94 9.84
C ARG A 226 5.31 32.58 11.21
N ALA A 227 6.30 32.46 12.07
CA ALA A 227 6.33 33.13 13.37
C ALA A 227 7.72 33.67 13.72
N LYS A 228 7.75 34.84 14.38
CA LYS A 228 8.94 35.43 15.00
C LYS A 228 9.15 34.83 16.39
N LEU A 229 10.38 34.49 16.74
CA LEU A 229 10.73 33.93 18.04
C LEU A 229 10.95 35.05 19.08
N GLY A 230 9.98 35.27 19.97
CA GLY A 230 10.05 36.31 20.99
C GLY A 230 10.26 37.72 20.41
N ASN A 231 11.39 38.35 20.74
CA ASN A 231 11.84 39.63 20.16
C ASN A 231 13.06 39.47 19.20
N SER A 232 13.50 38.23 18.94
CA SER A 232 14.66 37.94 18.07
C SER A 232 14.30 38.05 16.59
N ASP A 233 15.28 38.31 15.72
CA ASP A 233 15.08 38.34 14.25
C ASP A 233 14.99 36.96 13.60
N LEU A 234 14.84 35.90 14.41
CA LEU A 234 14.61 34.56 13.90
C LEU A 234 13.16 34.35 13.48
N ILE A 235 13.01 33.80 12.28
CA ILE A 235 11.75 33.41 11.67
C ILE A 235 11.70 31.89 11.62
N ARG A 236 10.60 31.34 12.13
CA ARG A 236 10.25 29.92 12.06
C ARG A 236 9.12 29.75 11.05
N SER A 237 9.35 28.92 10.04
CA SER A 237 8.40 28.61 8.97
C SER A 237 8.08 27.12 8.98
N VAL A 238 6.81 26.73 8.88
CA VAL A 238 6.40 25.32 8.76
C VAL A 238 5.48 25.10 7.58
N TRP A 239 5.70 23.97 6.93
CA TRP A 239 4.83 23.43 5.90
C TRP A 239 4.82 21.90 5.97
N SER A 240 3.72 21.31 5.51
CA SER A 240 3.60 19.85 5.35
C SER A 240 3.43 19.53 3.87
N HIS A 241 4.06 18.45 3.42
CA HIS A 241 3.94 17.94 2.05
C HIS A 241 4.12 16.43 2.05
N ASP A 242 3.39 15.75 1.16
CA ASP A 242 3.46 14.30 0.88
C ASP A 242 3.79 13.40 2.10
N GLY A 243 3.13 13.62 3.24
CA GLY A 243 3.28 12.80 4.43
C GLY A 243 4.51 13.09 5.30
N THR A 244 5.10 14.29 5.19
CA THR A 244 6.14 14.84 6.07
C THR A 244 5.82 16.28 6.49
N THR A 245 6.47 16.74 7.56
CA THR A 245 6.43 18.16 7.99
C THR A 245 7.86 18.69 8.00
N ASP A 246 8.09 19.86 7.40
CA ASP A 246 9.35 20.58 7.50
C ASP A 246 9.20 21.82 8.42
N ILE A 247 10.23 22.07 9.22
CA ILE A 247 10.45 23.31 9.97
C ILE A 247 11.71 23.97 9.43
N LEU A 248 11.62 25.22 8.99
CA LEU A 248 12.77 26.06 8.64
C LEU A 248 12.94 27.16 9.67
N ILE A 249 14.17 27.34 10.13
CA ILE A 249 14.56 28.40 11.04
C ILE A 249 15.63 29.23 10.33
N GLU A 250 15.38 30.53 10.18
CA GLU A 250 16.21 31.45 9.42
C GLU A 250 16.26 32.83 10.10
N GLY A 251 17.31 33.60 9.84
CA GLY A 251 17.55 34.92 10.44
C GLY A 251 18.90 34.99 11.14
N GLU A 252 19.11 36.08 11.89
CA GLU A 252 20.35 36.35 12.62
C GLU A 252 20.10 36.35 14.14
N THR A 253 21.05 35.83 14.90
CA THR A 253 20.99 35.80 16.37
C THR A 253 22.39 35.71 16.95
N PHE A 254 22.55 36.23 18.17
CA PHE A 254 23.75 36.05 19.01
C PHE A 254 23.53 35.07 20.16
N TYR A 255 22.29 34.61 20.34
CA TYR A 255 21.88 33.67 21.38
C TYR A 255 21.66 32.27 20.83
N SER A 256 21.77 31.28 21.71
CA SER A 256 21.41 29.89 21.45
C SER A 256 20.01 29.59 21.96
N TYR A 257 19.26 28.80 21.20
CA TYR A 257 17.89 28.39 21.51
C TYR A 257 17.78 26.88 21.60
N THR A 258 16.76 26.42 22.33
CA THR A 258 16.35 25.02 22.35
C THR A 258 14.91 24.90 21.86
N LEU A 259 14.74 24.20 20.74
CA LEU A 259 13.45 23.78 20.21
C LEU A 259 13.12 22.39 20.78
N GLN A 260 12.02 22.30 21.51
CA GLN A 260 11.50 21.05 22.02
C GLN A 260 10.32 20.58 21.17
N LEU A 261 10.43 19.38 20.60
CA LEU A 261 9.37 18.70 19.85
C LEU A 261 8.94 17.45 20.62
N ALA A 262 7.75 17.49 21.22
CA ALA A 262 7.21 16.38 22.00
C ALA A 262 6.18 15.58 21.20
N PHE A 263 6.43 14.29 21.03
CA PHE A 263 5.52 13.34 20.39
C PHE A 263 4.92 12.39 21.43
N PRO A 264 3.72 11.84 21.21
CA PRO A 264 3.07 10.91 22.13
C PRO A 264 3.69 9.49 22.10
N LEU A 265 5.02 9.37 22.08
CA LEU A 265 5.78 8.12 22.21
C LEU A 265 6.32 7.99 23.64
N LYS A 266 5.47 7.54 24.57
CA LYS A 266 5.82 7.48 26.01
C LYS A 266 6.99 6.55 26.32
N HIS A 267 7.10 5.45 25.58
CA HIS A 267 8.18 4.47 25.70
C HIS A 267 8.74 4.21 24.31
N HIS A 268 10.04 4.43 24.13
CA HIS A 268 10.74 4.17 22.88
C HIS A 268 12.09 3.52 23.18
N GLU A 269 12.62 2.80 22.19
CA GLU A 269 13.97 2.24 22.23
C GLU A 269 15.04 3.33 22.26
N ALA A 270 16.30 2.95 22.50
CA ALA A 270 17.41 3.91 22.45
C ALA A 270 17.42 4.64 21.08
N PRO A 271 17.61 5.98 21.06
CA PRO A 271 17.64 6.74 19.81
C PRO A 271 18.68 6.18 18.85
N GLN A 272 18.32 6.03 17.58
CA GLN A 272 19.22 5.55 16.53
C GLN A 272 19.63 6.70 15.62
N TYR A 273 20.88 6.65 15.16
CA TYR A 273 21.47 7.65 14.28
C TYR A 273 21.76 7.02 12.93
N ILE A 274 21.28 7.63 11.85
CA ILE A 274 21.59 7.22 10.49
C ILE A 274 22.47 8.29 9.86
N GLY A 275 23.70 7.89 9.57
CA GLY A 275 24.72 8.84 9.12
C GLY A 275 24.91 9.95 10.15
N ASP A 276 25.20 11.13 9.65
CA ASP A 276 25.33 12.35 10.44
C ASP A 276 24.02 13.11 10.57
N HIS A 277 23.11 13.05 9.59
CA HIS A 277 22.00 13.99 9.40
C HIS A 277 20.63 13.50 9.86
N THR A 278 20.47 12.25 10.31
CA THR A 278 19.16 11.71 10.71
C THR A 278 19.21 11.02 12.06
N LEU A 279 18.23 11.32 12.92
CA LEU A 279 18.00 10.68 14.21
C LEU A 279 16.56 10.16 14.25
N TRP A 280 16.33 8.99 14.82
CA TRP A 280 14.97 8.57 15.15
C TRP A 280 14.82 8.01 16.56
N ILE A 281 13.57 7.97 16.99
CA ILE A 281 13.09 7.17 18.12
C ILE A 281 11.91 6.31 17.65
N GLN A 282 11.73 5.14 18.23
CA GLN A 282 10.63 4.24 17.88
C GLN A 282 10.12 3.44 19.07
N ASP A 283 8.83 3.12 19.06
CA ASP A 283 8.23 2.11 19.92
C ASP A 283 7.90 0.84 19.10
N ASP A 284 7.00 -0.01 19.59
CA ASP A 284 6.59 -1.23 18.91
C ASP A 284 5.73 -1.00 17.64
N ARG A 285 5.22 0.22 17.44
CA ARG A 285 4.23 0.54 16.41
C ARG A 285 4.60 1.73 15.54
N SER A 286 5.34 2.70 16.06
CA SER A 286 5.58 4.01 15.46
C SER A 286 7.05 4.40 15.58
N ARG A 287 7.54 5.03 14.53
CA ARG A 287 8.88 5.62 14.46
C ARG A 287 8.75 7.08 14.05
N VAL A 288 9.47 7.95 14.76
CA VAL A 288 9.58 9.38 14.45
C VAL A 288 11.04 9.66 14.15
N SER A 289 11.31 10.11 12.93
CA SER A 289 12.64 10.50 12.48
C SER A 289 12.70 12.01 12.29
N LEU A 290 13.78 12.61 12.78
CA LEU A 290 14.18 13.97 12.46
C LEU A 290 15.38 13.92 11.53
N ALA A 291 15.23 14.47 10.33
CA ALA A 291 16.32 14.64 9.39
C ALA A 291 16.67 16.13 9.28
N PHE A 292 17.96 16.43 9.24
CA PHE A 292 18.47 17.80 9.33
C PHE A 292 19.20 18.17 8.04
N SER A 293 19.06 19.43 7.63
CA SER A 293 19.93 20.04 6.65
C SER A 293 20.41 21.38 7.20
N SER A 294 21.73 21.53 7.27
CA SER A 294 22.40 22.79 7.59
C SER A 294 23.36 23.12 6.46
N TYR A 295 23.53 24.41 6.17
CA TYR A 295 24.53 24.88 5.20
C TYR A 295 25.94 24.96 5.81
N SER A 296 26.08 24.59 7.08
CA SER A 296 27.32 24.62 7.83
C SER A 296 28.08 23.29 7.72
N ARG A 297 29.42 23.33 7.75
CA ARG A 297 30.29 22.13 7.69
C ARG A 297 30.50 21.45 9.05
N PHE A 298 29.69 21.76 10.07
CA PHE A 298 29.91 21.26 11.43
C PHE A 298 29.63 19.75 11.55
N GLN A 299 30.46 19.08 12.36
CA GLN A 299 30.44 17.62 12.55
C GLN A 299 29.34 17.17 13.54
N GLY A 300 28.51 16.22 13.13
CA GLY A 300 27.78 15.29 14.01
C GLY A 300 26.49 15.81 14.67
N HIS A 301 25.32 15.55 14.07
CA HIS A 301 24.02 16.01 14.61
C HIS A 301 23.60 15.32 15.92
N LYS A 302 24.36 14.34 16.42
CA LYS A 302 24.19 13.78 17.78
C LYS A 302 24.43 14.82 18.87
N GLU A 303 25.21 15.87 18.60
CA GLU A 303 25.48 16.94 19.55
C GLU A 303 24.40 18.02 19.54
N ILE A 304 23.65 18.14 18.44
CA ILE A 304 22.61 19.17 18.30
C ILE A 304 21.23 18.67 18.74
N VAL A 305 21.00 17.34 18.81
CA VAL A 305 19.71 16.79 19.24
C VAL A 305 19.86 15.72 20.31
N THR A 306 19.11 15.88 21.40
CA THR A 306 18.89 14.82 22.39
C THR A 306 17.44 14.35 22.33
N ALA A 307 17.20 13.04 22.50
CA ALA A 307 15.85 12.47 22.50
C ALA A 307 15.61 11.63 23.76
N LEU A 308 14.58 11.99 24.53
CA LEU A 308 14.19 11.30 25.76
C LEU A 308 12.68 11.30 25.92
N SER A 309 12.09 10.14 26.20
CA SER A 309 10.66 9.98 26.50
C SER A 309 9.72 10.60 25.46
N GLY A 310 10.05 10.43 24.18
CA GLY A 310 9.23 10.96 23.07
C GLY A 310 9.48 12.44 22.77
N VAL A 311 10.44 13.06 23.44
CA VAL A 311 10.77 14.48 23.29
C VAL A 311 12.13 14.63 22.64
N PHE A 312 12.19 15.37 21.53
CA PHE A 312 13.43 15.84 20.93
C PHE A 312 13.74 17.24 21.42
N HIS A 313 14.96 17.48 21.89
CA HIS A 313 15.50 18.81 22.16
C HIS A 313 16.53 19.12 21.09
N VAL A 314 16.25 20.10 20.24
CA VAL A 314 17.10 20.56 19.15
C VAL A 314 17.75 21.87 19.55
N HIS A 315 19.08 21.88 19.63
CA HIS A 315 19.87 23.06 19.93
C HIS A 315 20.12 23.87 18.66
N VAL A 316 19.65 25.11 18.63
CA VAL A 316 19.74 26.03 17.51
C VAL A 316 20.74 27.12 17.88
N THR A 317 21.92 27.09 17.27
CA THR A 317 22.99 28.08 17.45
C THR A 317 23.16 28.92 16.19
N PRO A 318 23.78 30.12 16.28
CA PRO A 318 23.96 31.00 15.12
C PRO A 318 24.64 30.32 13.92
N GLU A 319 25.58 29.40 14.17
CA GLU A 319 26.38 28.71 13.16
C GLU A 319 25.60 27.65 12.38
N LEU A 320 24.46 27.18 12.91
CA LEU A 320 23.61 26.18 12.28
C LEU A 320 22.59 26.80 11.32
N LEU A 321 22.45 28.12 11.31
CA LEU A 321 21.44 28.82 10.51
C LEU A 321 21.89 29.05 9.05
N PRO A 322 20.98 28.95 8.08
CA PRO A 322 19.59 28.50 8.23
C PRO A 322 19.53 26.98 8.51
N LEU A 323 18.62 26.59 9.40
CA LEU A 323 18.44 25.21 9.84
C LEU A 323 17.10 24.68 9.36
N ARG A 324 17.11 23.59 8.57
CA ARG A 324 15.91 22.86 8.18
C ARG A 324 15.82 21.54 8.93
N ILE A 325 14.65 21.27 9.48
CA ILE A 325 14.31 20.04 10.20
C ILE A 325 13.13 19.40 9.50
N ARG A 326 13.28 18.15 9.03
CA ARG A 326 12.20 17.33 8.50
C ARG A 326 11.75 16.30 9.52
N ILE A 327 10.46 16.29 9.81
CA ILE A 327 9.79 15.31 10.65
C ILE A 327 9.16 14.25 9.75
N ILE A 328 9.55 12.99 9.97
CA ILE A 328 9.02 11.81 9.27
C ILE A 328 8.37 10.91 10.31
N VAL A 329 7.09 10.61 10.13
CA VAL A 329 6.34 9.70 11.01
C VAL A 329 5.90 8.46 10.22
N GLU A 330 6.24 7.29 10.74
CA GLU A 330 5.98 6.02 10.08
C GLU A 330 5.60 4.91 11.07
N ASN A 331 4.93 3.87 10.57
CA ASN A 331 4.71 2.66 11.36
C ASN A 331 5.96 1.79 11.34
N VAL A 332 6.27 1.14 12.46
CA VAL A 332 7.33 0.13 12.53
C VAL A 332 6.89 -1.12 11.78
N ASP A 333 7.76 -1.58 10.89
CA ASP A 333 7.58 -2.84 10.17
C ASP A 333 8.37 -3.94 10.87
N THR A 334 7.68 -4.90 11.46
CA THR A 334 8.30 -6.00 12.22
C THR A 334 8.41 -7.29 11.40
N PHE A 335 8.18 -7.24 10.08
CA PHE A 335 8.04 -8.45 9.28
C PHE A 335 9.37 -9.18 9.00
N HIS A 336 10.50 -8.47 9.12
CA HIS A 336 11.83 -9.03 8.91
C HIS A 336 12.76 -8.70 10.08
N GLU A 337 13.65 -9.64 10.39
CA GLU A 337 14.71 -9.44 11.37
C GLU A 337 15.59 -8.25 10.95
N GLY A 338 15.87 -7.35 11.90
CA GLY A 338 16.64 -6.11 11.65
C GLY A 338 15.86 -4.93 11.08
N ALA A 339 14.55 -5.07 10.78
CA ALA A 339 13.75 -3.96 10.27
C ALA A 339 13.57 -2.80 11.29
N THR A 340 13.68 -3.09 12.58
CA THR A 340 13.75 -2.09 13.66
C THR A 340 15.07 -1.33 13.68
N GLU A 341 16.13 -1.88 13.10
CA GLU A 341 17.49 -1.30 13.12
C GLU A 341 17.81 -0.50 11.84
N GLN A 342 16.99 -0.64 10.79
CA GLN A 342 17.21 -0.04 9.48
C GLN A 342 16.10 0.93 9.07
N PRO A 343 16.40 1.98 8.28
CA PRO A 343 15.38 2.91 7.82
C PRO A 343 14.39 2.19 6.92
N SER A 344 13.13 2.58 6.99
CA SER A 344 12.22 2.19 5.92
C SER A 344 12.71 2.80 4.61
N TYR A 345 12.35 2.18 3.48
CA TYR A 345 12.66 2.73 2.17
C TYR A 345 12.20 4.20 2.03
N TYR A 346 11.00 4.52 2.56
CA TYR A 346 10.46 5.87 2.55
C TYR A 346 11.25 6.82 3.45
N GLY A 347 11.60 6.39 4.67
CA GLY A 347 12.42 7.18 5.59
C GLY A 347 13.80 7.47 5.02
N HIS A 348 14.43 6.48 4.37
CA HIS A 348 15.70 6.64 3.69
C HIS A 348 15.63 7.62 2.51
N LEU A 349 14.60 7.50 1.66
CA LEU A 349 14.41 8.41 0.52
C LEU A 349 14.18 9.85 1.00
N MET A 350 13.26 10.06 1.95
CA MET A 350 12.92 11.37 2.50
C MET A 350 14.10 12.05 3.22
N ALA A 351 14.96 11.26 3.87
CA ALA A 351 16.20 11.73 4.49
C ALA A 351 17.26 12.13 3.43
N ASN A 352 17.41 11.33 2.38
CA ASN A 352 18.31 11.68 1.28
C ASN A 352 17.86 12.94 0.55
N ASP A 353 16.56 13.14 0.35
CA ASP A 353 16.01 14.33 -0.32
C ASP A 353 16.27 15.63 0.47
N ILE A 354 16.42 15.58 1.79
CA ILE A 354 16.76 16.78 2.58
C ILE A 354 18.27 17.05 2.59
N ALA A 355 19.10 15.99 2.57
CA ALA A 355 20.56 16.11 2.48
C ALA A 355 21.03 16.50 1.07
N ASN A 356 20.37 15.96 0.05
CA ASN A 356 20.61 16.19 -1.36
C ASN A 356 19.29 16.59 -2.01
N PRO A 357 18.87 17.87 -1.87
CA PRO A 357 17.64 18.33 -2.49
C PRO A 357 17.68 17.99 -3.98
N PRO A 358 16.68 17.25 -4.50
CA PRO A 358 16.64 16.98 -5.93
C PRO A 358 16.74 18.33 -6.64
N HIS A 359 17.64 18.42 -7.63
CA HIS A 359 17.73 19.61 -8.47
C HIS A 359 16.33 19.87 -9.00
N LEU A 360 15.67 20.91 -8.49
CA LEU A 360 14.40 21.35 -9.03
C LEU A 360 14.66 21.65 -10.50
N PHE A 361 14.06 20.87 -11.39
CA PHE A 361 13.72 21.40 -12.70
C PHE A 361 12.71 22.52 -12.42
N SER A 362 13.20 23.75 -12.23
CA SER A 362 12.32 24.91 -12.26
C SER A 362 11.75 24.97 -13.67
N VAL A 363 10.51 24.54 -13.83
CA VAL A 363 9.71 25.10 -14.91
C VAL A 363 9.32 26.48 -14.41
N ASP A 364 10.14 27.47 -14.74
CA ASP A 364 9.86 28.87 -14.47
C ASP A 364 8.50 29.20 -15.07
N ARG A 365 7.47 29.26 -14.24
CA ARG A 365 6.10 29.59 -14.65
C ARG A 365 5.91 31.10 -14.84
N LEU A 366 6.94 31.79 -15.31
CA LEU A 366 6.96 33.22 -15.62
C LEU A 366 7.94 33.46 -16.78
N ASN A 367 7.49 33.20 -18.01
CA ASN A 367 7.88 33.88 -19.27
C ASN A 367 7.42 33.18 -20.57
N GLU A 368 6.60 32.12 -20.51
CA GLU A 368 6.05 31.48 -21.73
C GLU A 368 4.59 31.88 -22.06
N LEU A 369 4.26 33.17 -21.96
CA LEU A 369 3.02 33.71 -22.55
C LEU A 369 3.24 34.61 -23.77
N GLU A 370 4.47 34.73 -24.30
CA GLU A 370 4.72 35.51 -25.53
C GLU A 370 5.41 34.76 -26.69
N GLN A 371 5.67 33.44 -26.60
CA GLN A 371 6.37 32.73 -27.69
C GLN A 371 5.58 31.63 -28.42
N PHE A 372 4.29 31.45 -28.14
CA PHE A 372 3.42 30.60 -28.97
C PHE A 372 2.29 31.40 -29.62
N SER A 373 2.67 32.42 -30.38
CA SER A 373 1.87 32.91 -31.50
C SER A 373 2.63 32.60 -32.78
N LEU A 374 1.97 31.89 -33.70
CA LEU A 374 2.38 31.53 -35.06
C LEU A 374 3.34 30.33 -35.20
N LYS A 375 2.74 29.15 -35.30
CA LYS A 375 2.84 28.29 -36.50
C LYS A 375 1.67 27.32 -36.52
N GLU A 376 0.58 27.75 -37.14
CA GLU A 376 -0.31 26.80 -37.84
C GLU A 376 0.54 26.08 -38.89
N ASP A 377 0.66 24.76 -38.81
CA ASP A 377 0.42 23.93 -40.00
C ASP A 377 0.11 22.46 -39.68
N SER A 378 -1.07 22.06 -40.14
CA SER A 378 -1.51 20.73 -40.59
C SER A 378 -1.02 19.45 -39.89
N SER A 379 -1.86 18.87 -39.02
CA SER A 379 -2.31 17.45 -39.13
C SER A 379 -3.28 17.01 -38.01
N ASP A 380 -4.33 17.79 -37.71
CA ASP A 380 -5.44 17.33 -36.87
C ASP A 380 -6.70 17.06 -37.70
N ARG A 381 -6.77 15.84 -38.24
CA ARG A 381 -8.04 15.15 -38.57
C ARG A 381 -7.88 13.67 -38.26
N ALA A 382 -8.05 13.31 -36.99
CA ALA A 382 -8.72 12.09 -36.58
C ALA A 382 -8.60 11.97 -35.07
N LEU A 383 -9.63 12.42 -34.33
CA LEU A 383 -10.10 11.82 -33.07
C LEU A 383 -11.24 12.68 -32.51
N SER A 384 -12.34 12.74 -33.26
CA SER A 384 -13.66 13.08 -32.72
C SER A 384 -14.69 12.09 -33.26
N SER A 385 -14.70 10.90 -32.68
CA SER A 385 -15.91 10.06 -32.66
C SER A 385 -15.80 9.08 -31.50
N PHE A 386 -16.94 8.77 -30.91
CA PHE A 386 -17.18 7.76 -29.85
C PHE A 386 -17.20 8.24 -28.40
N GLN A 387 -18.09 9.20 -28.10
CA GLN A 387 -18.99 9.09 -26.94
C GLN A 387 -20.41 9.52 -27.32
N SER A 388 -21.27 8.54 -27.57
CA SER A 388 -22.69 8.51 -27.21
C SER A 388 -23.31 7.30 -27.88
N LEU A 389 -23.82 6.35 -27.09
CA LEU A 389 -25.00 5.55 -27.40
C LEU A 389 -25.31 4.65 -26.21
N HIS A 390 -26.27 5.12 -25.42
CA HIS A 390 -27.04 4.31 -24.51
C HIS A 390 -28.47 4.22 -25.08
N PHE A 391 -29.12 3.06 -24.87
CA PHE A 391 -30.55 2.77 -24.96
C PHE A 391 -31.21 2.26 -26.27
N LYS A 392 -31.52 0.95 -26.21
CA LYS A 392 -32.81 0.24 -26.42
C LYS A 392 -33.49 0.18 -27.81
N SER A 393 -33.57 -1.08 -28.27
CA SER A 393 -34.70 -1.83 -28.84
C SER A 393 -35.65 -1.20 -29.87
N SER A 394 -35.80 -1.88 -31.02
CA SER A 394 -37.08 -2.21 -31.68
C SER A 394 -36.75 -3.06 -32.93
N ASN A 395 -37.04 -4.34 -32.96
CA ASN A 395 -38.28 -4.93 -33.48
C ASN A 395 -38.72 -4.45 -34.88
N ASN A 396 -38.68 -5.42 -35.81
CA ASN A 396 -39.51 -5.67 -37.00
C ASN A 396 -39.79 -4.58 -38.06
N GLY A 397 -39.59 -4.99 -39.32
CA GLY A 397 -40.48 -4.62 -40.43
C GLY A 397 -39.81 -4.23 -41.75
N ARG A 398 -39.30 -5.20 -42.52
CA ARG A 398 -39.07 -5.01 -43.96
C ARG A 398 -40.41 -5.08 -44.70
N ARG A 399 -40.82 -3.98 -45.34
CA ARG A 399 -41.76 -3.96 -46.48
C ARG A 399 -41.12 -3.25 -47.68
N HIS A 400 -41.32 -3.87 -48.84
CA HIS A 400 -40.85 -3.52 -50.18
C HIS A 400 -41.10 -2.07 -50.65
N LYS A 401 -40.19 -1.59 -51.53
CA LYS A 401 -40.46 -1.01 -52.88
C LYS A 401 -39.11 -0.64 -53.53
N LYS A 402 -38.69 -1.36 -54.59
CA LYS A 402 -38.77 -1.03 -56.04
C LYS A 402 -37.88 0.17 -56.47
N ARG A 403 -36.94 -0.15 -57.38
CA ARG A 403 -36.13 0.75 -58.26
C ARG A 403 -37.03 1.60 -59.18
N PRO A 404 -36.49 2.67 -59.78
CA PRO A 404 -36.03 2.63 -61.19
C PRO A 404 -34.60 3.19 -61.36
N ASP A 405 -33.77 2.58 -62.23
CA ASP A 405 -33.38 3.01 -63.60
C ASP A 405 -32.53 4.29 -63.54
N THR A 406 -31.25 4.32 -63.93
CA THR A 406 -30.58 3.80 -65.12
C THR A 406 -29.15 3.34 -64.85
#